data_AF-A0A4P7LJM5-F1
#
_entry.id   AF-A0A4P7LJM5-F1
#
_cell.length_a   1.000
_cell.length_b   1.000
_cell.length_c   1.000
_cell.angle_alpha   90.00
_cell.angle_beta   90.00
_cell.angle_gamma   90.00
#
_symmetry.space_group_name_H-M   'P 1'
#
loop_
_entity.id
_entity.type
_entity.pdbx_description
1 polymer ?
#
loop_
_entity_poly.entity_id
_entity_poly.type
_entity_poly.pdbx_seq_one_letter_code
_entity_poly.pdbx_strand_id
1 'polypeptide(L)'
;MKYSIVACVLATCVTAANAQLYSFPAPPMTVADCQGGRIWMKRNGLATCDFFVPDPPPPPPPPPPPAPTCQYFPQRFAIYIGDMGQCSADGGCQGTGYMIYYGGAIVATEMWVDTWLWPDLNARASAAIATTGYSLGKFLGADPGNGNNMGMGIYEVCR
;
A
#
# COMPACT_ATOMS: atom_id res chain seq x y z
N MET A 1 -48.55 53.72 -2.60
CA MET A 1 -47.73 52.74 -3.34
C MET A 1 -48.54 51.45 -3.40
N LYS A 2 -48.99 51.02 -4.58
CA LYS A 2 -49.83 49.83 -4.78
C LYS A 2 -48.93 48.69 -5.25
N TYR A 3 -48.89 47.58 -4.51
CA TYR A 3 -48.18 46.38 -4.90
C TYR A 3 -49.18 45.36 -5.45
N SER A 4 -49.01 44.98 -6.72
CA SER A 4 -49.77 43.90 -7.35
C SER A 4 -48.97 42.60 -7.20
N ILE A 5 -49.55 41.61 -6.52
CA ILE A 5 -48.99 40.26 -6.42
C ILE A 5 -49.58 39.46 -7.58
N VAL A 6 -48.73 39.11 -8.55
CA VAL A 6 -49.07 38.23 -9.66
C VAL A 6 -48.65 36.82 -9.27
N ALA A 7 -49.62 35.96 -9.00
CA ALA A 7 -49.39 34.53 -8.77
C ALA A 7 -49.52 33.79 -10.11
N CYS A 8 -48.39 33.34 -10.67
CA CYS A 8 -48.38 32.41 -11.80
C CYS A 8 -48.64 30.99 -11.29
N VAL A 9 -49.81 30.44 -11.58
CA VAL A 9 -50.11 29.02 -11.37
C VAL A 9 -49.68 28.26 -12.63
N LEU A 10 -48.55 27.56 -12.54
CA LEU A 10 -48.09 26.61 -13.56
C LEU A 10 -48.81 25.27 -13.33
N ALA A 11 -49.84 24.99 -14.14
CA ALA A 11 -50.43 23.67 -14.22
C ALA A 11 -49.55 22.77 -15.10
N THR A 12 -48.82 21.84 -14.48
CA THR A 12 -48.02 20.83 -15.19
C THR A 12 -48.90 19.65 -15.59
N CYS A 13 -49.14 19.51 -16.90
CA CYS A 13 -49.78 18.31 -17.47
C CYS A 13 -48.75 17.18 -17.54
N VAL A 14 -48.94 16.13 -16.74
CA VAL A 14 -48.08 14.93 -16.78
C VAL A 14 -48.74 13.90 -17.69
N THR A 15 -48.25 13.75 -18.92
CA THR A 15 -48.67 12.67 -19.82
C THR A 15 -47.89 11.40 -19.49
N ALA A 16 -48.56 10.39 -18.92
CA ALA A 16 -47.97 9.07 -18.72
C ALA A 16 -47.86 8.33 -20.06
N ALA A 17 -46.62 8.06 -20.49
CA ALA A 17 -46.36 7.21 -21.64
C ALA A 17 -46.57 5.74 -21.24
N ASN A 18 -47.70 5.16 -21.65
CA ASN A 18 -47.96 3.73 -21.52
C ASN A 18 -47.13 2.98 -22.57
N ALA A 19 -45.92 2.56 -22.21
CA ALA A 19 -45.14 1.61 -23.00
C ALA A 19 -45.75 0.22 -22.84
N GLN A 20 -46.53 -0.22 -23.83
CA GLN A 20 -47.00 -1.60 -23.91
C GLN A 20 -45.84 -2.49 -24.35
N LEU A 21 -45.41 -3.40 -23.46
CA LEU A 21 -44.38 -4.39 -23.76
C LEU A 21 -45.01 -5.49 -24.62
N TYR A 22 -44.84 -5.40 -25.94
CA TYR A 22 -45.18 -6.48 -26.85
C TYR A 22 -44.13 -7.58 -26.73
N SER A 23 -44.45 -8.64 -25.98
CA SER A 23 -43.68 -9.88 -25.99
C SER A 23 -44.12 -10.70 -27.21
N PHE A 24 -43.36 -10.62 -28.29
CA PHE A 24 -43.48 -11.59 -29.36
C PHE A 24 -42.92 -12.92 -28.84
N PRO A 25 -43.63 -14.05 -29.00
CA PRO A 25 -43.04 -15.35 -28.70
C PRO A 25 -41.76 -15.45 -29.51
N ALA A 26 -40.64 -15.64 -28.82
CA ALA A 26 -39.36 -15.85 -29.47
C ALA A 26 -39.57 -16.97 -30.50
N PRO A 27 -39.21 -16.77 -31.78
CA PRO A 27 -39.28 -17.85 -32.75
C PRO A 27 -38.59 -19.05 -32.11
N PRO A 28 -39.17 -20.27 -32.19
CA PRO A 28 -38.53 -21.44 -31.62
C PRO A 28 -37.12 -21.41 -32.18
N MET A 29 -36.13 -21.25 -31.30
CA MET A 29 -34.75 -21.34 -31.70
C MET A 29 -34.64 -22.77 -32.17
N THR A 30 -34.85 -22.97 -33.48
CA THR A 30 -34.59 -24.23 -34.12
C THR A 30 -33.17 -24.50 -33.70
N VAL A 31 -33.00 -25.59 -32.96
CA VAL A 31 -31.71 -26.17 -32.61
C VAL A 31 -31.05 -26.41 -33.96
N ALA A 32 -30.43 -25.37 -34.50
CA ALA A 32 -29.75 -25.42 -35.78
C ALA A 32 -28.60 -26.37 -35.48
N ASP A 33 -28.71 -27.59 -36.01
CA ASP A 33 -27.81 -28.69 -35.72
C ASP A 33 -26.38 -28.18 -35.69
N CYS A 34 -25.86 -28.01 -34.48
CA CYS A 34 -24.47 -27.69 -34.29
C CYS A 34 -23.75 -28.94 -34.78
N GLN A 35 -23.19 -28.86 -35.98
CA GLN A 35 -22.71 -30.03 -36.70
C GLN A 35 -21.80 -30.87 -35.79
N GLY A 36 -21.92 -32.20 -35.91
CA GLY A 36 -21.25 -33.15 -35.02
C GLY A 36 -19.78 -32.79 -34.77
N GLY A 37 -19.42 -32.62 -33.49
CA GLY A 37 -18.09 -32.22 -33.04
C GLY A 37 -17.96 -30.76 -32.58
N ARG A 38 -19.01 -29.95 -32.72
CA ARG A 38 -19.08 -28.58 -32.20
C ARG A 38 -20.04 -28.47 -31.03
N ILE A 39 -19.82 -27.49 -30.15
CA ILE A 39 -20.70 -27.21 -29.02
C ILE A 39 -21.23 -25.78 -29.10
N TRP A 40 -22.43 -25.58 -28.56
CA TRP A 40 -22.99 -24.24 -28.40
C TRP A 40 -22.21 -23.48 -27.32
N MET A 41 -21.67 -22.33 -27.69
CA MET A 41 -20.95 -21.41 -26.81
C MET A 41 -21.56 -20.02 -26.90
N LYS A 42 -21.32 -19.18 -25.88
CA LYS A 42 -21.73 -17.78 -25.88
C LYS A 42 -20.50 -16.90 -26.07
N ARG A 43 -20.42 -16.15 -27.18
CA ARG A 43 -19.36 -15.17 -27.45
C ARG A 43 -20.01 -13.81 -27.71
N ASN A 44 -19.57 -12.76 -26.99
CA ASN A 44 -20.13 -11.40 -27.08
C ASN A 44 -21.67 -11.35 -26.91
N GLY A 45 -22.23 -12.19 -26.04
CA GLY A 45 -23.66 -12.23 -25.78
C GLY A 45 -24.50 -13.05 -26.77
N LEU A 46 -23.92 -13.48 -27.89
CA LEU A 46 -24.60 -14.25 -28.94
C LEU A 46 -24.23 -15.74 -28.85
N ALA A 47 -25.19 -16.61 -29.19
CA ALA A 47 -24.97 -18.05 -29.29
C ALA A 47 -24.22 -18.39 -30.59
N THR A 48 -23.10 -19.09 -30.48
CA THR A 48 -22.23 -19.50 -31.59
C THR A 48 -21.92 -20.99 -31.50
N CYS A 49 -21.84 -21.69 -32.64
CA CYS A 49 -21.46 -23.10 -32.69
C CYS A 49 -19.96 -23.22 -33.05
N ASP A 50 -19.13 -23.56 -32.06
CA ASP A 50 -17.66 -23.58 -32.20
C ASP A 50 -17.07 -24.86 -31.57
N PHE A 51 -15.78 -25.12 -31.83
CA PHE A 51 -15.06 -26.22 -31.19
C PHE A 51 -14.77 -25.89 -29.73
N PHE A 52 -14.83 -26.90 -28.85
CA PHE A 52 -14.31 -26.76 -27.49
C PHE A 52 -12.79 -26.54 -27.53
N VAL A 53 -12.38 -25.29 -27.42
CA VAL A 53 -11.00 -24.92 -27.13
C VAL A 53 -10.94 -24.66 -25.63
N PRO A 54 -10.33 -25.55 -24.83
CA PRO A 54 -10.11 -25.24 -23.43
C PRO A 54 -9.27 -23.97 -23.32
N ASP A 55 -9.60 -23.10 -22.38
CA ASP A 55 -8.80 -21.91 -22.11
C ASP A 55 -7.35 -22.32 -21.86
N PRO A 56 -6.37 -21.57 -22.39
CA PRO A 56 -4.97 -21.83 -22.09
C PRO A 56 -4.79 -21.80 -20.56
N PRO A 57 -3.92 -22.67 -20.00
CA PRO A 57 -3.66 -22.64 -18.58
C PRO A 57 -3.20 -21.23 -18.18
N PRO A 58 -3.60 -20.74 -16.99
CA PRO A 58 -3.16 -19.45 -16.52
C PRO A 58 -1.64 -19.39 -16.55
N PRO A 59 -1.05 -18.22 -16.89
CA PRO A 59 0.40 -18.07 -16.86
C PRO A 59 0.92 -18.42 -15.45
N PRO A 60 2.13 -19.00 -15.35
CA PRO A 60 2.73 -19.27 -14.06
C PRO A 60 2.84 -17.96 -13.27
N PRO A 61 2.68 -18.01 -11.92
CA PRO A 61 2.88 -16.83 -11.10
C PRO A 61 4.30 -16.28 -11.30
N PRO A 62 4.49 -14.95 -11.24
CA PRO A 62 5.83 -14.38 -11.30
C PRO A 62 6.68 -14.93 -10.15
N PRO A 63 7.99 -15.13 -10.38
CA PRO A 63 8.90 -15.53 -9.30
C PRO A 63 8.88 -14.48 -8.18
N PRO A 64 9.03 -14.90 -6.91
CA PRO A 64 9.10 -13.97 -5.80
C PRO A 64 10.32 -13.04 -5.94
N PRO A 65 10.25 -11.80 -5.45
CA PRO A 65 11.40 -10.91 -5.41
C PRO A 65 12.57 -11.52 -4.61
N PRO A 66 13.82 -11.21 -4.95
CA PRO A 66 14.96 -11.56 -4.11
C PRO A 66 14.78 -11.01 -2.69
N ALA A 67 15.18 -11.79 -1.69
CA ALA A 67 15.22 -11.30 -0.32
C ALA A 67 16.24 -10.15 -0.20
N PRO A 68 15.96 -9.11 0.61
CA PRO A 68 16.91 -8.03 0.84
C PRO A 68 18.18 -8.56 1.50
N THR A 69 19.31 -7.96 1.16
CA THR A 69 20.61 -8.38 1.64
C THR A 69 20.96 -7.56 2.88
N CYS A 70 20.95 -8.19 4.04
CA CYS A 70 21.24 -7.55 5.32
C CYS A 70 22.74 -7.64 5.63
N GLN A 71 23.31 -6.53 6.10
CA GLN A 71 24.72 -6.45 6.47
C GLN A 71 24.86 -5.79 7.84
N TYR A 72 25.84 -6.27 8.59
CA TYR A 72 26.31 -5.63 9.81
C TYR A 72 27.83 -5.54 9.84
N PHE A 73 28.29 -4.32 10.03
CA PHE A 73 29.66 -4.01 10.39
C PHE A 73 29.62 -2.70 11.17
N PRO A 74 30.04 -2.66 12.43
CA PRO A 74 29.98 -1.45 13.25
C PRO A 74 30.53 -0.24 12.50
N GLN A 75 29.80 0.88 12.53
CA GLN A 75 30.18 2.14 11.86
C GLN A 75 30.32 2.08 10.32
N ARG A 76 30.07 0.95 9.65
CA ARG A 76 30.01 0.83 8.18
C ARG A 76 28.64 0.42 7.67
N PHE A 77 28.00 -0.54 8.33
CA PHE A 77 26.69 -1.09 8.01
C PHE A 77 25.94 -1.33 9.32
N ALA A 78 25.18 -0.35 9.78
CA ALA A 78 24.45 -0.46 11.05
C ALA A 78 23.36 0.62 11.13
N ILE A 79 22.25 0.28 11.78
CA ILE A 79 21.23 1.23 12.18
C ILE A 79 21.25 1.31 13.71
N TYR A 80 21.43 2.52 14.22
CA TYR A 80 21.40 2.85 15.63
C TYR A 80 20.11 3.60 15.93
N ILE A 81 19.34 3.19 16.93
CA ILE A 81 18.10 3.83 17.35
C ILE A 81 18.09 3.88 18.87
N GLY A 82 17.91 5.04 19.47
CA GLY A 82 17.81 5.17 20.92
C GLY A 82 18.46 6.46 21.42
N ASP A 83 19.00 6.42 22.62
CA ASP A 83 19.70 7.57 23.16
C ASP A 83 20.99 7.83 22.40
N MET A 84 21.15 9.06 21.94
CA MET A 84 22.33 9.48 21.18
C MET A 84 23.35 10.25 22.03
N GLY A 85 23.13 10.35 23.36
CA GLY A 85 24.02 10.91 24.42
C GLY A 85 25.46 10.40 24.42
N GLN A 86 26.51 11.23 24.56
CA GLN A 86 26.73 12.19 25.66
C GLN A 86 27.60 13.40 25.26
N CYS A 87 27.34 14.60 25.79
CA CYS A 87 28.30 15.73 25.87
C CYS A 87 27.92 16.87 26.86
N SER A 88 28.26 16.71 28.15
CA SER A 88 29.35 17.46 28.83
C SER A 88 29.33 17.18 30.34
N ALA A 89 30.46 17.48 31.02
CA ALA A 89 30.59 17.38 32.48
C ALA A 89 29.65 18.34 33.25
N ASP A 90 29.06 19.34 32.57
CA ASP A 90 28.28 20.43 33.18
C ASP A 90 26.87 20.61 32.56
N GLY A 91 26.32 19.57 31.91
CA GLY A 91 24.86 19.43 31.78
C GLY A 91 24.22 19.86 30.46
N GLY A 92 24.11 18.91 29.52
CA GLY A 92 23.01 18.93 28.54
C GLY A 92 23.25 18.18 27.24
N CYS A 93 23.26 16.85 27.28
CA CYS A 93 23.10 16.04 26.07
C CYS A 93 22.09 14.93 26.34
N GLN A 94 20.84 15.37 26.44
CA GLN A 94 19.68 14.51 26.47
C GLN A 94 19.03 14.54 25.10
N GLY A 95 18.61 13.38 24.63
CA GLY A 95 17.84 13.27 23.41
C GLY A 95 17.96 11.88 22.82
N THR A 96 16.85 11.44 22.24
CA THR A 96 16.83 10.22 21.45
C THR A 96 17.08 10.56 19.99
N GLY A 97 17.36 9.54 19.19
CA GLY A 97 17.62 9.71 17.78
C GLY A 97 17.89 8.41 17.06
N TYR A 98 18.15 8.53 15.77
CA TYR A 98 18.59 7.43 14.94
C TYR A 98 19.76 7.84 14.04
N MET A 99 20.55 6.85 13.65
CA MET A 99 21.66 7.03 12.72
C MET A 99 21.81 5.78 11.86
N ILE A 100 21.84 5.97 10.54
CA ILE A 100 21.95 4.89 9.56
C ILE A 100 23.32 4.99 8.89
N TYR A 101 24.14 3.95 9.03
CA TYR A 101 25.41 3.79 8.33
C TYR A 101 25.28 2.83 7.16
N TYR A 102 25.80 3.25 6.01
CA TYR A 102 25.99 2.40 4.85
C TYR A 102 27.29 2.74 4.13
N GLY A 103 28.17 1.74 3.95
CA GLY A 103 29.47 1.92 3.32
C GLY A 103 30.44 2.83 4.09
N GLY A 104 30.20 3.09 5.37
CA GLY A 104 30.99 4.04 6.18
C GLY A 104 30.51 5.49 6.12
N ALA A 105 29.43 5.78 5.40
CA ALA A 105 28.78 7.09 5.40
C ALA A 105 27.46 7.05 6.18
N ILE A 106 27.09 8.18 6.78
CA ILE A 106 25.77 8.38 7.38
C ILE A 106 24.80 8.73 6.25
N VAL A 107 23.81 7.88 5.99
CA VAL A 107 22.83 8.07 4.92
C VAL A 107 21.57 8.80 5.39
N ALA A 108 21.22 8.66 6.66
CA ALA A 108 20.26 9.50 7.34
C ALA A 108 20.51 9.50 8.85
N THR A 109 20.17 10.62 9.47
CA THR A 109 20.31 10.78 10.90
C THR A 109 19.35 11.86 11.40
N GLU A 110 18.82 11.63 12.59
CA GLU A 110 18.16 12.64 13.40
C GLU A 110 18.65 12.36 14.82
N MET A 111 19.50 13.23 15.35
CA MET A 111 20.09 13.08 16.69
C MET A 111 19.62 14.21 17.58
N TRP A 112 19.60 13.97 18.89
CA TRP A 112 19.40 15.01 19.91
C TRP A 112 18.04 15.69 19.84
N VAL A 113 17.05 14.95 19.35
CA VAL A 113 15.66 15.39 19.41
C VAL A 113 15.12 15.10 20.80
N ASP A 114 14.05 15.81 21.18
CA ASP A 114 13.35 15.68 22.46
C ASP A 114 13.27 14.22 22.93
N THR A 115 13.07 14.00 24.23
CA THR A 115 12.91 12.66 24.80
C THR A 115 11.64 11.97 24.27
N TRP A 116 11.77 11.30 23.14
CA TRP A 116 10.70 10.48 22.58
C TRP A 116 10.61 9.12 23.27
N LEU A 117 9.38 8.65 23.39
CA LEU A 117 9.13 7.27 23.77
C LEU A 117 9.60 6.34 22.65
N TRP A 118 10.03 5.13 23.04
CA TRP A 118 10.53 4.12 22.12
C TRP A 118 9.63 3.85 20.90
N PRO A 119 8.28 3.81 21.01
CA PRO A 119 7.42 3.61 19.85
C PRO A 119 7.52 4.76 18.83
N ASP A 120 7.53 6.01 19.29
CA ASP A 120 7.58 7.20 18.42
C ASP A 120 8.94 7.33 17.74
N LEU A 121 10.01 7.04 18.49
CA LEU A 121 11.37 7.00 17.96
C LEU A 121 11.51 5.93 16.87
N ASN A 122 10.99 4.72 17.10
CA ASN A 122 11.02 3.66 16.09
C ASN A 122 10.19 4.02 14.86
N ALA A 123 9.01 4.64 15.04
CA ALA A 123 8.18 5.07 13.93
C ALA A 123 8.92 6.09 13.05
N ARG A 124 9.59 7.08 13.65
CA ARG A 124 10.39 8.07 12.92
C ARG A 124 11.62 7.47 12.24
N ALA A 125 12.38 6.63 12.96
CA ALA A 125 13.51 5.92 12.38
C ALA A 125 13.06 5.05 11.19
N SER A 126 11.94 4.34 11.32
CA SER A 126 11.38 3.52 10.24
C SER A 126 10.95 4.36 9.04
N ALA A 127 10.35 5.53 9.26
CA ALA A 127 10.00 6.46 8.19
C ALA A 127 11.24 6.97 7.45
N ALA A 128 12.29 7.36 8.19
CA ALA A 128 13.55 7.78 7.60
C ALA A 128 14.22 6.65 6.80
N ILE A 129 14.27 5.44 7.36
CA ILE A 129 14.78 4.25 6.69
C ILE A 129 14.04 4.01 5.36
N ALA A 130 12.71 4.08 5.35
CA ALA A 130 11.90 3.91 4.15
C ALA A 130 12.22 4.94 3.06
N THR A 131 12.50 6.20 3.42
CA THR A 131 12.87 7.25 2.44
C THR A 131 14.25 7.04 1.82
N THR A 132 15.14 6.35 2.52
CA THR A 132 16.52 6.10 2.07
C THR A 132 16.67 4.87 1.17
N GLY A 133 15.62 4.08 1.00
CA GLY A 133 15.68 2.81 0.27
C GLY A 133 16.44 1.71 1.02
N TYR A 134 16.59 1.85 2.34
CA TYR A 134 17.08 0.82 3.24
C TYR A 134 15.92 0.23 4.03
N SER A 135 16.18 -0.87 4.74
CA SER A 135 15.24 -1.49 5.66
C SER A 135 15.95 -1.95 6.94
N LEU A 136 15.17 -2.02 8.01
CA LEU A 136 15.61 -2.41 9.34
C LEU A 136 15.78 -3.94 9.37
N GLY A 137 16.98 -4.43 9.66
CA GLY A 137 17.28 -5.85 9.71
C GLY A 137 17.15 -6.45 11.09
N LYS A 138 17.92 -7.52 11.35
CA LYS A 138 17.91 -8.20 12.64
C LYS A 138 18.38 -7.27 13.75
N PHE A 139 17.71 -7.32 14.90
CA PHE A 139 18.21 -6.70 16.14
C PHE A 139 19.43 -7.48 16.64
N LEU A 140 20.54 -6.77 16.86
CA LEU A 140 21.81 -7.36 17.26
C LEU A 140 22.08 -7.20 18.75
N GLY A 141 21.55 -6.15 19.36
CA GLY A 141 21.72 -5.88 20.77
C GLY A 141 21.39 -4.45 21.10
N ALA A 142 21.44 -4.12 22.38
CA ALA A 142 21.36 -2.76 22.87
C ALA A 142 22.60 -2.42 23.68
N ASP A 143 23.10 -1.21 23.55
CA ASP A 143 24.04 -0.66 24.52
C ASP A 143 23.25 -0.40 25.82
N PRO A 144 23.56 -1.09 26.93
CA PRO A 144 22.88 -0.87 28.18
C PRO A 144 23.19 0.55 28.64
N GLY A 145 22.19 1.44 28.54
CA GLY A 145 22.33 2.82 28.97
C GLY A 145 22.87 2.93 30.40
N ASN A 146 23.51 4.04 30.73
CA ASN A 146 24.24 4.22 31.98
C ASN A 146 23.35 4.66 33.17
N GLY A 147 22.08 4.25 33.19
CA GLY A 147 21.10 4.62 34.22
C GLY A 147 20.43 5.99 34.01
N ASN A 148 21.06 6.91 33.27
CA ASN A 148 20.46 8.17 32.86
C ASN A 148 19.81 8.11 31.46
N ASN A 149 20.11 7.04 30.72
CA ASN A 149 19.71 6.82 29.35
C ASN A 149 19.04 5.42 29.27
N MET A 150 17.97 5.30 28.47
CA MET A 150 17.27 4.06 28.12
C MET A 150 18.11 3.13 27.24
N GLY A 151 19.20 3.63 26.66
CA GLY A 151 20.14 2.86 25.84
C GLY A 151 19.89 3.00 24.35
N MET A 152 20.67 2.28 23.55
CA MET A 152 20.65 2.38 22.08
C MET A 152 20.56 0.99 21.47
N GLY A 153 19.50 0.74 20.70
CA GLY A 153 19.33 -0.46 19.90
C GLY A 153 20.19 -0.42 18.64
N ILE A 154 20.80 -1.57 18.33
CA ILE A 154 21.67 -1.77 17.17
C ILE A 154 21.03 -2.81 16.27
N TYR A 155 20.90 -2.48 14.99
CA TYR A 155 20.25 -3.31 13.99
C TYR A 155 21.10 -3.43 12.72
N GLU A 156 20.91 -4.52 11.99
CA GLU A 156 21.45 -4.67 10.64
C GLU A 156 20.77 -3.68 9.68
N VAL A 157 21.49 -3.31 8.61
CA VAL A 157 20.93 -2.54 7.50
C VAL A 157 20.71 -3.47 6.32
N CYS A 158 19.50 -3.47 5.77
CA CYS A 158 19.11 -4.30 4.64
C CYS A 158 18.81 -3.43 3.41
N ARG A 159 19.11 -3.96 2.22
CA ARG A 159 18.81 -3.33 0.93
C ARG A 159 18.33 -4.36 -0.09
#